data_AF-A0ABC8KE37-F1
#
_entry.id   AF-A0ABC8KE37-F1
#
_cell.length_a   1.000
_cell.length_b   1.000
_cell.length_c   1.000
_cell.angle_alpha   90.00
_cell.angle_beta   90.00
_cell.angle_gamma   90.00
#
_symmetry.space_group_name_H-M   'P 1'
#
loop_
_entity.id
_entity.type
_entity.pdbx_description
1 polymer ?
#
loop_
_entity_poly.entity_id
_entity_poly.type
_entity_poly.pdbx_seq_one_letter_code
_entity_poly.pdbx_strand_id
1 'polypeptide(L)'
;MLEMNKLHGGGGIDGDNSHDAAAAGGNLKTWLSAAMSNQDTCLEGFEGTERKYEEMIKGSLRQVTQLVSNVLDMYTQLNALPFKPSRNESSIMSPEWLSETDESLMTRLNPSAMHPNAVVSMDGKGKYRTINEAINEAPNHSTKRYVIYVKKGLYRENIDMKKKKTNIMLVGDGIGQTIITGDRNFLQGLTTFRTATVAVSGRGFIARDITIRNTAGPHNRQAVALRVDSDQSAFFRCSMEGYQDTLYAHSLRQFYRECEIYGTIDFIFGNGAAVLQNCKIYTRVPLPLQKVTITAQGRKSPNQNTGFVIMNSFVLATQPTYLGRPWKLYSRTVYMNTYMSQLVQPRGWLEWFGNFALDTLWYGEYNNVGPGWRASGRVKWPGYHIMDKRTAMSFTVGSFIDGRRWLPATGVTFTAGLAN
;
A
#
# COMPACT_ATOMS: atom_id res chain seq x y z
N MET A 1 -14.01 19.41 -33.73
CA MET A 1 -15.42 19.65 -34.14
C MET A 1 -15.89 18.36 -34.78
N LEU A 2 -17.06 17.83 -34.36
CA LEU A 2 -17.61 16.48 -34.60
C LEU A 2 -16.96 15.39 -33.70
N GLU A 3 -17.67 14.58 -32.91
CA GLU A 3 -19.10 14.31 -32.78
C GLU A 3 -19.41 13.87 -31.33
N MET A 4 -20.22 14.68 -30.63
CA MET A 4 -21.08 14.21 -29.55
C MET A 4 -22.43 13.89 -30.21
N ASN A 5 -22.88 12.64 -30.16
CA ASN A 5 -24.30 12.26 -30.18
C ASN A 5 -24.44 10.74 -30.15
N LYS A 6 -24.83 10.20 -28.98
CA LYS A 6 -25.68 9.00 -28.83
C LYS A 6 -26.04 8.84 -27.36
N LEU A 7 -26.93 9.70 -26.91
CA LEU A 7 -27.79 9.46 -25.75
C LEU A 7 -29.20 9.73 -26.26
N HIS A 8 -30.01 8.69 -26.40
CA HIS A 8 -31.46 8.69 -26.21
C HIS A 8 -31.93 7.24 -26.30
N GLY A 9 -32.28 6.69 -25.15
CA GLY A 9 -32.95 5.42 -24.97
C GLY A 9 -33.69 5.51 -23.65
N GLY A 10 -34.88 6.12 -23.69
CA GLY A 10 -35.77 6.22 -22.55
C GLY A 10 -36.37 4.86 -22.22
N GLY A 11 -36.23 4.46 -20.96
CA GLY A 11 -36.97 3.40 -20.32
C GLY A 11 -37.06 3.75 -18.84
N GLY A 12 -38.25 4.11 -18.37
CA GLY A 12 -38.51 4.28 -16.94
C GLY A 12 -38.61 2.92 -16.26
N ILE A 13 -38.25 2.89 -14.97
CA ILE A 13 -38.91 2.24 -13.83
C ILE A 13 -37.89 2.15 -12.67
N ASP A 14 -38.24 2.84 -11.60
CA ASP A 14 -38.07 2.54 -10.18
C ASP A 14 -36.78 1.92 -9.61
N GLY A 15 -36.28 2.62 -8.57
CA GLY A 15 -35.68 1.98 -7.40
C GLY A 15 -34.15 1.81 -7.45
N ASP A 16 -33.49 2.59 -6.59
CA ASP A 16 -32.16 2.31 -6.01
C ASP A 16 -30.89 2.96 -6.63
N ASN A 17 -30.91 4.29 -6.75
CA ASN A 17 -29.73 5.11 -7.08
C ASN A 17 -28.85 5.49 -5.85
N SER A 18 -29.14 4.96 -4.65
CA SER A 18 -28.49 5.41 -3.42
C SER A 18 -27.16 4.69 -3.14
N HIS A 19 -27.03 3.44 -3.58
CA HIS A 19 -25.86 2.60 -3.31
C HIS A 19 -24.65 2.91 -4.21
N ASP A 20 -24.88 3.31 -5.46
CA ASP A 20 -23.81 3.67 -6.42
C ASP A 20 -23.13 5.00 -6.10
N ALA A 21 -23.88 5.98 -5.58
CA ALA A 21 -23.33 7.30 -5.23
C ALA A 21 -22.33 7.23 -4.05
N ALA A 22 -22.60 6.39 -3.05
CA ALA A 22 -21.71 6.20 -1.90
C ALA A 22 -20.45 5.37 -2.25
N ALA A 23 -20.54 4.46 -3.22
CA ALA A 23 -19.38 3.73 -3.76
C ALA A 23 -18.52 4.64 -4.66
N ALA A 24 -19.14 5.49 -5.49
CA ALA A 24 -18.46 6.47 -6.32
C ALA A 24 -17.70 7.53 -5.48
N GLY A 25 -18.30 7.98 -4.38
CA GLY A 25 -17.70 8.99 -3.50
C GLY A 25 -16.37 8.56 -2.84
N GLY A 26 -16.33 7.38 -2.20
CA GLY A 26 -15.11 6.88 -1.54
C GLY A 26 -13.95 6.63 -2.53
N ASN A 27 -14.28 6.24 -3.76
CA ASN A 27 -13.31 6.07 -4.84
C ASN A 27 -12.73 7.42 -5.29
N LEU A 28 -13.56 8.47 -5.42
CA LEU A 28 -13.10 9.80 -5.82
C LEU A 28 -12.07 10.39 -4.85
N LYS A 29 -12.34 10.33 -3.54
CA LYS A 29 -11.38 10.82 -2.52
C LYS A 29 -10.03 10.10 -2.59
N THR A 30 -10.07 8.79 -2.83
CA THR A 30 -8.89 7.94 -2.98
C THR A 30 -8.09 8.31 -4.23
N TRP A 31 -8.77 8.53 -5.36
CA TRP A 31 -8.13 8.92 -6.62
C TRP A 31 -7.54 10.33 -6.58
N LEU A 32 -8.24 11.30 -5.99
CA LEU A 32 -7.71 12.66 -5.76
C LEU A 32 -6.48 12.63 -4.86
N SER A 33 -6.52 11.86 -3.77
CA SER A 33 -5.37 11.69 -2.87
C SER A 33 -4.16 11.08 -3.58
N ALA A 34 -4.40 10.09 -4.46
CA ALA A 34 -3.34 9.47 -5.28
C ALA A 34 -2.81 10.41 -6.36
N ALA A 35 -3.67 11.23 -6.99
CA ALA A 35 -3.26 12.21 -7.99
C ALA A 35 -2.26 13.21 -7.42
N MET A 36 -2.51 13.75 -6.22
CA MET A 36 -1.55 14.61 -5.52
C MET A 36 -0.21 13.90 -5.27
N SER A 37 -0.26 12.65 -4.80
CA SER A 37 0.95 11.87 -4.50
C SER A 37 1.80 11.58 -5.75
N ASN A 38 1.15 11.34 -6.89
CA ASN A 38 1.82 11.12 -8.17
C ASN A 38 2.49 12.41 -8.71
N GLN A 39 1.85 13.56 -8.52
CA GLN A 39 2.42 14.87 -8.91
C GLN A 39 3.66 15.20 -8.08
N ASP A 40 3.63 14.89 -6.79
CA ASP A 40 4.78 15.05 -5.91
C ASP A 40 5.96 14.20 -6.36
N THR A 41 5.70 12.93 -6.68
CA THR A 41 6.73 12.01 -7.17
C THR A 41 7.28 12.43 -8.52
N CYS A 42 6.47 13.08 -9.36
CA CYS A 42 6.92 13.69 -10.61
C CYS A 42 7.96 14.79 -10.34
N LEU A 43 7.74 15.65 -9.34
CA LEU A 43 8.71 16.67 -8.94
C LEU A 43 9.98 16.06 -8.32
N GLU A 44 9.83 15.05 -7.46
CA GLU A 44 10.97 14.32 -6.86
C GLU A 44 11.80 13.61 -7.94
N GLY A 45 11.20 13.30 -9.10
CA GLY A 45 11.90 12.74 -10.26
C GLY A 45 13.01 13.61 -10.84
N PHE A 46 13.05 14.91 -10.50
CA PHE A 46 14.11 15.84 -10.93
C PHE A 46 15.26 15.97 -9.91
N GLU A 47 15.15 15.34 -8.74
CA GLU A 47 16.26 15.31 -7.77
C GLU A 47 17.50 14.64 -8.40
N GLY A 48 18.66 15.28 -8.25
CA GLY A 48 19.92 14.82 -8.85
C GLY A 48 20.12 15.19 -10.32
N THR A 49 19.21 15.95 -10.94
CA THR A 49 19.40 16.54 -12.29
C THR A 49 19.86 18.00 -12.21
N GLU A 50 20.18 18.63 -13.35
CA GLU A 50 20.44 20.07 -13.45
C GLU A 50 19.22 20.96 -13.15
N ARG A 51 18.04 20.36 -12.88
CA ARG A 51 16.78 21.01 -12.46
C ARG A 51 16.21 22.11 -13.38
N LYS A 52 16.84 22.42 -14.51
CA LYS A 52 16.34 23.38 -15.52
C LYS A 52 14.90 23.07 -15.97
N TYR A 53 14.60 21.79 -16.19
CA TYR A 53 13.24 21.35 -16.54
C TYR A 53 12.28 21.37 -15.34
N GLU A 54 12.78 21.09 -14.13
CA GLU A 54 11.99 21.22 -12.91
C GLU A 54 11.48 22.65 -12.78
N GLU A 55 12.35 23.65 -12.88
CA GLU A 55 11.98 25.07 -12.74
C GLU A 55 10.93 25.50 -13.77
N MET A 56 11.05 25.00 -15.01
CA MET A 56 10.09 25.29 -16.08
C MET A 56 8.70 24.72 -15.80
N ILE A 57 8.59 23.50 -15.29
CA ILE A 57 7.29 22.82 -15.13
C ILE A 57 6.70 22.97 -13.72
N LYS A 58 7.53 23.31 -12.72
CA LYS A 58 7.15 23.32 -11.29
C LYS A 58 6.03 24.31 -11.02
N GLY A 59 6.01 25.45 -11.70
CA GLY A 59 4.90 26.41 -11.62
C GLY A 59 3.57 25.78 -12.05
N SER A 60 3.53 25.22 -13.25
CA SER A 60 2.33 24.55 -13.79
C SER A 60 1.92 23.35 -12.95
N LEU A 61 2.87 22.50 -12.54
CA LEU A 61 2.58 21.31 -11.75
C LEU A 61 2.05 21.67 -10.35
N ARG A 62 2.56 22.74 -9.73
CA ARG A 62 1.99 23.30 -8.48
C ARG A 62 0.57 23.80 -8.69
N GLN A 63 0.25 24.47 -9.80
CA GLN A 63 -1.11 24.91 -10.10
C GLN A 63 -2.06 23.71 -10.23
N VAL A 64 -1.69 22.66 -10.98
CA VAL A 64 -2.51 21.46 -11.09
C VAL A 64 -2.66 20.77 -9.74
N THR A 65 -1.59 20.70 -8.92
CA THR A 65 -1.66 20.15 -7.56
C THR A 65 -2.62 20.94 -6.68
N GLN A 66 -2.62 22.27 -6.78
CA GLN A 66 -3.54 23.13 -6.05
C GLN A 66 -4.99 22.90 -6.50
N LEU A 67 -5.25 22.76 -7.80
CA LEU A 67 -6.59 22.46 -8.31
C LEU A 67 -7.10 21.12 -7.78
N VAL A 68 -6.27 20.08 -7.79
CA VAL A 68 -6.63 18.77 -7.24
C VAL A 68 -6.90 18.87 -5.73
N SER A 69 -6.08 19.63 -4.99
CA SER A 69 -6.29 19.88 -3.56
C SER A 69 -7.63 20.60 -3.31
N ASN A 70 -7.94 21.65 -4.06
CA ASN A 70 -9.19 22.39 -3.93
C ASN A 70 -10.40 21.48 -4.16
N VAL A 71 -10.34 20.60 -5.17
CA VAL A 71 -11.42 19.62 -5.43
C VAL A 71 -11.55 18.62 -4.28
N LEU A 72 -10.43 18.15 -3.72
CA LEU A 72 -10.43 17.26 -2.55
C LEU A 72 -11.01 17.93 -1.30
N ASP A 73 -10.72 19.21 -1.11
CA ASP A 73 -11.20 20.03 0.00
C ASP A 73 -12.71 20.26 -0.12
N MET A 74 -13.19 20.70 -1.30
CA MET A 74 -14.62 20.85 -1.60
C MET A 74 -15.37 19.54 -1.41
N TYR A 75 -14.84 18.43 -1.95
CA TYR A 75 -15.43 17.10 -1.79
C TYR A 75 -15.54 16.72 -0.31
N THR A 76 -14.51 16.99 0.50
CA THR A 76 -14.53 16.65 1.92
C THR A 76 -15.53 17.51 2.70
N GLN A 77 -15.63 18.81 2.39
CA GLN A 77 -16.61 19.71 3.01
C GLN A 77 -18.06 19.32 2.69
N LEU A 78 -18.36 19.02 1.42
CA LEU A 78 -19.69 18.59 0.99
C LEU A 78 -20.16 17.32 1.72
N ASN A 79 -19.24 16.37 1.95
CA ASN A 79 -19.53 15.12 2.66
C ASN A 79 -19.47 15.24 4.19
N ALA A 80 -19.11 16.40 4.73
CA ALA A 80 -19.14 16.71 6.16
C ALA A 80 -20.45 17.40 6.60
N LEU A 81 -21.29 17.84 5.65
CA LEU A 81 -22.59 18.47 5.94
C LEU A 81 -23.58 17.46 6.57
N PRO A 82 -24.46 17.91 7.48
CA PRO A 82 -25.34 17.03 8.28
C PRO A 82 -26.45 16.34 7.48
N PHE A 83 -26.60 16.61 6.17
CA PHE A 83 -27.51 15.85 5.31
C PHE A 83 -26.87 14.52 4.91
N LYS A 84 -27.04 13.51 5.76
CA LYS A 84 -26.90 12.11 5.34
C LYS A 84 -28.22 11.66 4.70
N PRO A 85 -28.25 11.24 3.42
CA PRO A 85 -29.38 10.46 2.94
C PRO A 85 -29.49 9.18 3.80
N SER A 86 -30.72 8.78 4.08
CA SER A 86 -31.06 7.58 4.85
C SER A 86 -30.20 6.38 4.43
N ARG A 87 -29.41 5.85 5.35
CA ARG A 87 -28.74 4.55 5.19
C ARG A 87 -29.68 3.50 5.75
N ASN A 88 -30.41 2.79 4.90
CA ASN A 88 -30.98 1.52 5.28
C ASN A 88 -29.84 0.50 5.37
N GLU A 89 -29.54 0.03 6.58
CA GLU A 89 -28.78 -1.20 6.78
C GLU A 89 -29.72 -2.38 6.50
N SER A 90 -29.67 -2.93 5.29
CA SER A 90 -30.26 -4.24 5.02
C SER A 90 -29.54 -4.99 3.89
N SER A 91 -29.29 -6.27 4.16
CA SER A 91 -28.80 -7.37 3.32
C SER A 91 -27.55 -7.14 2.47
N ILE A 92 -26.48 -7.85 2.85
CA ILE A 92 -25.34 -8.16 1.98
C ILE A 92 -25.86 -9.05 0.85
N MET A 93 -26.18 -8.47 -0.31
CA MET A 93 -26.25 -9.22 -1.55
C MET A 93 -24.85 -9.30 -2.16
N SER A 94 -24.40 -10.53 -2.39
CA SER A 94 -23.20 -10.82 -3.18
C SER A 94 -23.32 -10.16 -4.56
N PRO A 95 -22.32 -9.41 -5.03
CA PRO A 95 -22.36 -8.83 -6.36
C PRO A 95 -22.54 -9.88 -7.45
N GLU A 96 -23.34 -9.55 -8.47
CA GLU A 96 -23.67 -10.38 -9.64
C GLU A 96 -22.46 -10.75 -10.54
N TRP A 97 -21.25 -10.30 -10.17
CA TRP A 97 -19.98 -10.67 -10.79
C TRP A 97 -19.14 -11.66 -9.95
N LEU A 98 -19.64 -12.13 -8.81
CA LEU A 98 -19.12 -13.32 -8.16
C LEU A 98 -19.47 -14.55 -9.01
N SER A 99 -18.55 -14.98 -9.86
CA SER A 99 -18.54 -16.39 -10.25
C SER A 99 -18.09 -17.20 -9.03
N GLU A 100 -18.82 -18.27 -8.69
CA GLU A 100 -18.53 -19.24 -7.62
C GLU A 100 -17.10 -19.83 -7.65
N THR A 101 -16.34 -19.58 -8.71
CA THR A 101 -14.95 -20.01 -8.85
C THR A 101 -13.97 -19.33 -7.90
N ASP A 102 -14.19 -18.09 -7.47
CA ASP A 102 -13.17 -17.29 -6.77
C ASP A 102 -13.07 -17.59 -5.25
N GLU A 103 -14.15 -18.03 -4.61
CA GLU A 103 -14.07 -18.60 -3.24
C GLU A 103 -13.29 -19.92 -3.21
N SER A 104 -13.32 -20.70 -4.31
CA SER A 104 -12.70 -22.04 -4.37
C SER A 104 -11.18 -22.03 -4.65
N LEU A 105 -10.62 -20.89 -5.07
CA LEU A 105 -9.23 -20.81 -5.53
C LEU A 105 -8.22 -20.75 -4.37
N MET A 106 -8.66 -20.45 -3.14
CA MET A 106 -7.74 -20.21 -2.01
C MET A 106 -7.94 -21.14 -0.82
N THR A 107 -9.12 -21.75 -0.66
CA THR A 107 -9.38 -22.79 0.37
C THR A 107 -8.68 -24.10 0.04
N ARG A 108 -8.14 -24.24 -1.17
CA ARG A 108 -7.29 -25.36 -1.53
C ARG A 108 -5.85 -25.01 -1.14
N LEU A 109 -5.44 -25.54 0.00
CA LEU A 109 -4.06 -25.55 0.54
C LEU A 109 -3.02 -26.17 -0.41
N ASN A 110 -3.41 -26.47 -1.65
CA ASN A 110 -2.62 -27.20 -2.62
C ASN A 110 -2.55 -26.39 -3.94
N PRO A 111 -1.37 -25.87 -4.33
CA PRO A 111 -1.15 -25.20 -5.61
C PRO A 111 -1.64 -26.03 -6.81
N SER A 112 -1.68 -27.37 -6.67
CA SER A 112 -2.18 -28.32 -7.67
C SER A 112 -3.67 -28.24 -7.97
N ALA A 113 -4.47 -27.54 -7.16
CA ALA A 113 -5.91 -27.40 -7.40
C ALA A 113 -6.34 -25.99 -7.87
N MET A 114 -5.38 -25.06 -7.94
CA MET A 114 -5.53 -23.80 -8.64
C MET A 114 -5.35 -24.06 -10.14
N HIS A 115 -6.17 -23.47 -11.00
CA HIS A 115 -6.00 -23.55 -12.46
C HIS A 115 -5.26 -22.28 -12.93
N PRO A 116 -3.91 -22.26 -12.96
CA PRO A 116 -3.19 -21.08 -13.39
C PRO A 116 -3.38 -20.82 -14.88
N ASN A 117 -3.46 -19.55 -15.28
CA ASN A 117 -3.47 -19.16 -16.69
C ASN A 117 -2.07 -19.27 -17.31
N ALA A 118 -1.02 -19.09 -16.50
CA ALA A 118 0.37 -19.20 -16.91
C ALA A 118 1.20 -19.85 -15.80
N VAL A 119 2.19 -20.67 -16.21
CA VAL A 119 3.18 -21.25 -15.30
C VAL A 119 4.57 -20.79 -15.71
N VAL A 120 5.29 -20.21 -14.76
CA VAL A 120 6.67 -19.75 -14.91
C VAL A 120 7.60 -20.72 -14.18
N SER A 121 8.64 -21.20 -14.84
CA SER A 121 9.62 -22.11 -14.25
C SER A 121 10.99 -22.00 -14.91
N MET A 122 12.05 -21.90 -14.10
CA MET A 122 13.42 -21.81 -14.62
C MET A 122 13.91 -23.14 -15.21
N ASP A 123 13.37 -24.29 -14.79
CA ASP A 123 13.72 -25.62 -15.28
C ASP A 123 13.04 -25.97 -16.63
N GLY A 124 12.29 -25.04 -17.22
CA GLY A 124 11.60 -25.22 -18.50
C GLY A 124 10.34 -26.09 -18.43
N LYS A 125 9.91 -26.55 -17.25
CA LYS A 125 8.68 -27.35 -17.08
C LYS A 125 7.41 -26.50 -16.96
N GLY A 126 7.40 -25.36 -17.61
CA GLY A 126 6.35 -24.34 -17.58
C GLY A 126 6.37 -23.58 -18.90
N LYS A 127 5.28 -22.87 -19.22
CA LYS A 127 5.17 -22.16 -20.50
C LYS A 127 6.22 -21.05 -20.63
N TYR A 128 6.61 -20.42 -19.53
CA TYR A 128 7.53 -19.29 -19.50
C TYR A 128 8.74 -19.55 -18.61
N ARG A 129 9.89 -18.96 -18.96
CA ARG A 129 11.10 -19.02 -18.13
C ARG A 129 11.22 -17.82 -17.20
N THR A 130 10.67 -16.68 -17.61
CA THR A 130 10.71 -15.43 -16.86
C THR A 130 9.31 -14.97 -16.45
N ILE A 131 9.23 -14.19 -15.38
CA ILE A 131 7.96 -13.65 -14.90
C ILE A 131 7.48 -12.53 -15.85
N ASN A 132 8.40 -11.73 -16.38
CA ASN A 132 8.07 -10.68 -17.34
C ASN A 132 7.41 -11.23 -18.63
N GLU A 133 7.83 -12.39 -19.15
CA GLU A 133 7.18 -13.04 -20.30
C GLU A 133 5.70 -13.36 -20.02
N ALA A 134 5.42 -14.00 -18.87
CA ALA A 134 4.06 -14.34 -18.48
C ALA A 134 3.18 -13.10 -18.27
N ILE A 135 3.73 -12.05 -17.66
CA ILE A 135 3.05 -10.77 -17.49
C ILE A 135 2.76 -10.12 -18.85
N ASN A 136 3.71 -10.16 -19.79
CA ASN A 136 3.57 -9.53 -21.10
C ASN A 136 2.46 -10.17 -21.93
N GLU A 137 2.29 -11.49 -21.86
CA GLU A 137 1.20 -12.22 -22.51
C GLU A 137 -0.18 -11.85 -21.92
N ALA A 138 -0.26 -11.64 -20.61
CA ALA A 138 -1.53 -11.43 -19.94
C ALA A 138 -2.37 -10.30 -20.59
N PRO A 139 -3.69 -10.46 -20.75
CA PRO A 139 -4.51 -9.44 -21.40
C PRO A 139 -4.46 -8.09 -20.67
N ASN A 140 -4.41 -7.01 -21.44
CA ASN A 140 -4.54 -5.67 -20.88
C ASN A 140 -6.00 -5.40 -20.50
N HIS A 141 -6.23 -4.66 -19.42
CA HIS A 141 -7.54 -4.23 -18.92
C HIS A 141 -8.51 -5.40 -18.69
N SER A 142 -7.99 -6.58 -18.37
CA SER A 142 -8.80 -7.75 -18.04
C SER A 142 -9.71 -7.45 -16.85
N THR A 143 -11.00 -7.75 -17.01
CA THR A 143 -11.98 -7.75 -15.93
C THR A 143 -11.90 -9.02 -15.08
N LYS A 144 -11.34 -10.10 -15.62
CA LYS A 144 -11.12 -11.39 -14.95
C LYS A 144 -9.73 -11.48 -14.32
N ARG A 145 -9.60 -12.28 -13.26
CA ARG A 145 -8.31 -12.63 -12.65
C ARG A 145 -7.43 -13.38 -13.66
N TYR A 146 -6.18 -12.94 -13.82
CA TYR A 146 -5.17 -13.70 -14.57
C TYR A 146 -4.09 -14.20 -13.60
N VAL A 147 -4.10 -15.50 -13.35
CA VAL A 147 -3.25 -16.17 -12.37
C VAL A 147 -1.97 -16.67 -13.03
N ILE A 148 -0.83 -16.15 -12.56
CA ILE A 148 0.51 -16.58 -12.94
C ILE A 148 1.10 -17.34 -11.75
N TYR A 149 1.27 -18.64 -11.92
CA TYR A 149 1.95 -19.48 -10.95
C TYR A 149 3.45 -19.49 -11.24
N VAL A 150 4.25 -19.11 -10.24
CA VAL A 150 5.70 -18.95 -10.32
C VAL A 150 6.34 -20.01 -9.43
N LYS A 151 6.88 -21.07 -10.04
CA LYS A 151 7.52 -22.16 -9.30
C LYS A 151 8.70 -21.65 -8.47
N LYS A 152 9.15 -22.46 -7.51
CA LYS A 152 10.32 -22.20 -6.68
C LYS A 152 11.54 -21.89 -7.55
N GLY A 153 12.30 -20.88 -7.14
CA GLY A 153 13.39 -20.36 -7.92
C GLY A 153 13.83 -18.97 -7.47
N LEU A 154 15.04 -18.60 -7.90
CA LEU A 154 15.59 -17.26 -7.73
C LEU A 154 15.52 -16.52 -9.07
N TYR A 155 14.49 -15.71 -9.23
CA TYR A 155 14.21 -14.93 -10.42
C TYR A 155 14.91 -13.57 -10.33
N ARG A 156 16.02 -13.42 -11.07
CA ARG A 156 16.79 -12.17 -11.15
C ARG A 156 16.19 -11.26 -12.21
N GLU A 157 15.11 -10.58 -11.85
CA GLU A 157 14.33 -9.74 -12.77
C GLU A 157 13.85 -8.48 -12.06
N ASN A 158 13.85 -7.35 -12.78
CA ASN A 158 13.06 -6.18 -12.39
C ASN A 158 11.72 -6.22 -13.13
N ILE A 159 10.62 -6.12 -12.40
CA ILE A 159 9.25 -6.19 -12.93
C ILE A 159 8.59 -4.81 -12.79
N ASP A 160 7.96 -4.34 -13.86
CA ASP A 160 7.23 -3.06 -13.89
C ASP A 160 5.85 -3.23 -14.53
N MET A 161 4.87 -3.60 -13.71
CA MET A 161 3.49 -3.83 -14.13
C MET A 161 2.72 -2.51 -14.22
N LYS A 162 2.68 -1.95 -15.43
CA LYS A 162 1.95 -0.72 -15.74
C LYS A 162 0.44 -0.85 -15.53
N LYS A 163 -0.23 0.30 -15.43
CA LYS A 163 -1.69 0.44 -15.16
C LYS A 163 -2.60 -0.44 -16.04
N LYS A 164 -2.18 -0.73 -17.27
CA LYS A 164 -2.92 -1.58 -18.22
C LYS A 164 -3.01 -3.05 -17.81
N LYS A 165 -2.10 -3.56 -16.97
CA LYS A 165 -2.09 -4.95 -16.51
C LYS A 165 -2.96 -5.10 -15.25
N THR A 166 -4.28 -5.07 -15.42
CA THR A 166 -5.24 -5.19 -14.31
C THR A 166 -5.48 -6.64 -13.91
N ASN A 167 -5.87 -6.87 -12.66
CA ASN A 167 -6.29 -8.16 -12.13
C ASN A 167 -5.27 -9.32 -12.26
N ILE A 168 -3.98 -8.99 -12.33
CA ILE A 168 -2.90 -9.99 -12.26
C ILE A 168 -2.80 -10.54 -10.84
N MET A 169 -2.61 -11.86 -10.73
CA MET A 169 -2.27 -12.54 -9.49
C MET A 169 -0.98 -13.34 -9.67
N LEU A 170 0.04 -13.04 -8.86
CA LEU A 170 1.25 -13.86 -8.77
C LEU A 170 1.13 -14.82 -7.58
N VAL A 171 1.37 -16.10 -7.82
CA VAL A 171 1.36 -17.13 -6.76
C VAL A 171 2.66 -17.89 -6.81
N GLY A 172 3.40 -17.94 -5.69
CA GLY A 172 4.65 -18.68 -5.56
C GLY A 172 4.49 -20.01 -4.83
N ASP A 173 5.60 -20.72 -4.67
CA ASP A 173 5.70 -21.96 -3.89
C ASP A 173 5.92 -21.71 -2.38
N GLY A 174 5.99 -20.45 -1.94
CA GLY A 174 6.20 -20.08 -0.55
C GLY A 174 7.23 -18.97 -0.36
N ILE A 175 7.13 -18.27 0.78
CA ILE A 175 8.18 -17.36 1.25
C ILE A 175 9.51 -18.11 1.29
N GLY A 176 10.54 -17.52 0.70
CA GLY A 176 11.89 -18.11 0.60
C GLY A 176 12.05 -19.23 -0.43
N GLN A 177 10.96 -19.70 -1.06
CA GLN A 177 11.01 -20.71 -2.13
C GLN A 177 10.95 -20.05 -3.51
N THR A 178 10.00 -19.14 -3.72
CA THR A 178 9.91 -18.31 -4.93
C THR A 178 10.40 -16.90 -4.60
N ILE A 179 11.55 -16.50 -5.15
CA ILE A 179 12.21 -15.24 -4.82
C ILE A 179 12.40 -14.41 -6.09
N ILE A 180 11.84 -13.20 -6.13
CA ILE A 180 12.10 -12.19 -7.15
C ILE A 180 13.13 -11.22 -6.59
N THR A 181 14.27 -11.07 -7.26
CA THR A 181 15.40 -10.29 -6.73
C THR A 181 15.96 -9.30 -7.75
N GLY A 182 16.35 -8.13 -7.25
CA GLY A 182 17.11 -7.11 -7.96
C GLY A 182 18.03 -6.35 -7.01
N ASP A 183 18.82 -5.41 -7.51
CA ASP A 183 19.80 -4.65 -6.73
C ASP A 183 19.86 -3.16 -7.12
N ARG A 184 18.83 -2.69 -7.85
CA ARG A 184 18.72 -1.30 -8.26
C ARG A 184 18.68 -0.38 -7.04
N ASN A 185 19.42 0.72 -7.09
CA ASN A 185 19.56 1.63 -5.96
C ASN A 185 19.86 3.07 -6.39
N PHE A 186 19.76 4.00 -5.44
CA PHE A 186 19.94 5.42 -5.69
C PHE A 186 21.36 5.77 -6.16
N LEU A 187 22.41 5.13 -5.64
CA LEU A 187 23.80 5.42 -6.04
C LEU A 187 24.12 5.02 -7.48
N GLN A 188 23.26 4.24 -8.14
CA GLN A 188 23.34 3.98 -9.58
C GLN A 188 22.75 5.10 -10.45
N GLY A 189 22.41 6.25 -9.87
CA GLY A 189 21.78 7.37 -10.59
C GLY A 189 20.28 7.17 -10.86
N LEU A 190 19.64 6.25 -10.14
CA LEU A 190 18.20 6.01 -10.24
C LEU A 190 17.45 6.78 -9.16
N THR A 191 16.29 7.34 -9.51
CA THR A 191 15.37 7.86 -8.49
C THR A 191 14.83 6.71 -7.64
N THR A 192 14.52 6.95 -6.36
CA THR A 192 13.95 5.93 -5.45
C THR A 192 12.78 5.18 -6.10
N PHE A 193 11.89 5.90 -6.79
CA PHE A 193 10.75 5.32 -7.51
C PHE A 193 11.15 4.24 -8.55
N ARG A 194 12.30 4.41 -9.21
CA ARG A 194 12.83 3.50 -10.24
C ARG A 194 13.73 2.39 -9.70
N THR A 195 14.06 2.41 -8.40
CA THR A 195 14.87 1.36 -7.77
C THR A 195 14.10 0.07 -7.48
N ALA A 196 12.78 0.08 -7.62
CA ALA A 196 11.93 -1.06 -7.29
C ALA A 196 12.33 -2.35 -8.03
N THR A 197 12.49 -3.45 -7.28
CA THR A 197 12.61 -4.79 -7.86
C THR A 197 11.29 -5.20 -8.52
N VAL A 198 10.18 -5.03 -7.81
CA VAL A 198 8.84 -5.20 -8.35
C VAL A 198 8.05 -3.90 -8.18
N ALA A 199 7.51 -3.40 -9.26
CA ALA A 199 6.61 -2.24 -9.29
C ALA A 199 5.25 -2.64 -9.85
N VAL A 200 4.18 -2.29 -9.14
CA VAL A 200 2.80 -2.65 -9.51
C VAL A 200 1.87 -1.45 -9.51
N SER A 201 1.30 -1.15 -10.68
CA SER A 201 0.41 0.00 -10.91
C SER A 201 -0.97 -0.41 -11.46
N GLY A 202 -1.12 -1.65 -11.95
CA GLY A 202 -2.40 -2.17 -12.44
C GLY A 202 -3.36 -2.52 -11.31
N ARG A 203 -4.61 -2.03 -11.37
CA ARG A 203 -5.63 -2.22 -10.33
C ARG A 203 -5.88 -3.70 -10.02
N GLY A 204 -6.14 -4.00 -8.74
CA GLY A 204 -6.55 -5.34 -8.31
C GLY A 204 -5.40 -6.33 -8.28
N PHE A 205 -4.15 -5.88 -8.17
CA PHE A 205 -2.99 -6.79 -8.14
C PHE A 205 -3.01 -7.67 -6.88
N ILE A 206 -2.70 -8.96 -7.03
CA ILE A 206 -2.53 -9.87 -5.90
C ILE A 206 -1.16 -10.54 -5.98
N ALA A 207 -0.46 -10.65 -4.84
CA ALA A 207 0.67 -11.56 -4.70
C ALA A 207 0.47 -12.48 -3.50
N ARG A 208 0.84 -13.75 -3.66
CA ARG A 208 0.78 -14.75 -2.60
C ARG A 208 2.01 -15.64 -2.60
N ASP A 209 2.49 -15.99 -1.41
CA ASP A 209 3.51 -17.04 -1.21
C ASP A 209 4.83 -16.75 -1.99
N ILE A 210 5.29 -15.48 -2.00
CA ILE A 210 6.48 -15.02 -2.76
C ILE A 210 7.36 -14.11 -1.87
N THR A 211 8.68 -14.19 -2.08
CA THR A 211 9.64 -13.18 -1.59
C THR A 211 9.99 -12.18 -2.69
N ILE A 212 9.96 -10.90 -2.38
CA ILE A 212 10.45 -9.80 -3.22
C ILE A 212 11.62 -9.12 -2.50
N ARG A 213 12.80 -9.11 -3.12
CA ARG A 213 14.05 -8.73 -2.47
C ARG A 213 14.82 -7.69 -3.27
N ASN A 214 15.31 -6.65 -2.60
CA ASN A 214 16.37 -5.79 -3.11
C ASN A 214 17.68 -6.08 -2.35
N THR A 215 18.72 -6.50 -3.07
CA THR A 215 20.03 -6.91 -2.53
C THR A 215 21.09 -5.81 -2.55
N ALA A 216 20.73 -4.55 -2.85
CA ALA A 216 21.69 -3.45 -2.90
C ALA A 216 22.49 -3.28 -1.59
N GLY A 217 21.86 -3.49 -0.44
CA GLY A 217 22.53 -3.35 0.86
C GLY A 217 22.53 -1.91 1.41
N PRO A 218 22.93 -1.73 2.68
CA PRO A 218 22.72 -0.47 3.41
C PRO A 218 23.63 0.68 2.97
N HIS A 219 24.76 0.38 2.31
CA HIS A 219 25.68 1.40 1.79
C HIS A 219 25.14 2.11 0.54
N ASN A 220 24.16 1.52 -0.15
CA ASN A 220 23.67 1.99 -1.44
C ASN A 220 22.44 2.90 -1.35
N ARG A 221 22.13 3.39 -0.14
CA ARG A 221 21.00 4.28 0.15
C ARG A 221 19.66 3.65 -0.26
N GLN A 222 18.73 4.42 -0.84
CA GLN A 222 17.38 3.98 -1.17
C GLN A 222 17.41 2.86 -2.21
N ALA A 223 16.78 1.73 -1.88
CA ALA A 223 16.74 0.55 -2.73
C ALA A 223 15.44 -0.25 -2.49
N VAL A 224 14.43 0.03 -3.31
CA VAL A 224 13.07 -0.49 -3.10
C VAL A 224 12.97 -1.95 -3.52
N ALA A 225 12.40 -2.80 -2.66
CA ALA A 225 12.03 -4.16 -3.02
C ALA A 225 10.69 -4.17 -3.77
N LEU A 226 9.66 -3.59 -3.15
CA LEU A 226 8.31 -3.53 -3.71
C LEU A 226 7.78 -2.10 -3.72
N ARG A 227 7.31 -1.64 -4.89
CA ARG A 227 6.56 -0.38 -5.05
C ARG A 227 5.13 -0.66 -5.49
N VAL A 228 4.16 -0.06 -4.80
CA VAL A 228 2.74 -0.28 -5.04
C VAL A 228 2.01 1.04 -5.24
N ASP A 229 1.54 1.27 -6.46
CA ASP A 229 0.59 2.32 -6.85
C ASP A 229 -0.63 1.68 -7.56
N SER A 230 -1.07 0.53 -7.02
CA SER A 230 -2.20 -0.26 -7.48
C SER A 230 -3.34 -0.20 -6.47
N ASP A 231 -4.50 0.31 -6.90
CA ASP A 231 -5.70 0.35 -6.05
C ASP A 231 -6.27 -1.06 -5.85
N GLN A 232 -6.78 -1.31 -4.65
CA GLN A 232 -7.35 -2.60 -4.25
C GLN A 232 -6.35 -3.76 -4.47
N SER A 233 -5.09 -3.53 -4.10
CA SER A 233 -4.04 -4.55 -4.16
C SER A 233 -3.88 -5.30 -2.85
N ALA A 234 -3.66 -6.61 -2.92
CA ALA A 234 -3.50 -7.47 -1.75
C ALA A 234 -2.23 -8.33 -1.82
N PHE A 235 -1.56 -8.48 -0.68
CA PHE A 235 -0.36 -9.29 -0.52
C PHE A 235 -0.58 -10.25 0.63
N PHE A 236 -0.44 -11.55 0.40
CA PHE A 236 -0.72 -12.58 1.39
C PHE A 236 0.43 -13.56 1.52
N ARG A 237 1.01 -13.67 2.73
CA ARG A 237 2.23 -14.48 2.96
C ARG A 237 3.32 -14.14 1.94
N CYS A 238 3.60 -12.85 1.83
CA CYS A 238 4.72 -12.35 1.04
C CYS A 238 5.84 -11.87 1.96
N SER A 239 7.08 -11.95 1.50
CA SER A 239 8.23 -11.33 2.19
C SER A 239 8.75 -10.17 1.36
N MET A 240 8.88 -8.98 1.96
CA MET A 240 9.54 -7.82 1.35
C MET A 240 10.86 -7.56 2.07
N GLU A 241 11.96 -7.73 1.34
CA GLU A 241 13.30 -7.78 1.92
C GLU A 241 14.21 -6.70 1.32
N GLY A 242 14.70 -5.80 2.17
CA GLY A 242 15.63 -4.75 1.78
C GLY A 242 16.37 -4.16 2.97
N TYR A 243 16.89 -2.95 2.81
CA TYR A 243 17.48 -2.15 3.88
C TYR A 243 16.74 -0.82 3.99
N GLN A 244 17.23 0.23 3.32
CA GLN A 244 16.54 1.52 3.27
C GLN A 244 15.46 1.49 2.19
N ASP A 245 14.27 2.00 2.51
CA ASP A 245 13.13 2.16 1.58
C ASP A 245 12.59 0.84 1.00
N THR A 246 12.55 -0.25 1.78
CA THR A 246 12.16 -1.60 1.32
C THR A 246 10.76 -1.66 0.65
N LEU A 247 9.72 -1.18 1.33
CA LEU A 247 8.33 -1.19 0.87
C LEU A 247 7.86 0.23 0.59
N TYR A 248 7.71 0.55 -0.69
CA TYR A 248 7.13 1.81 -1.15
C TYR A 248 5.62 1.63 -1.37
N ALA A 249 4.85 1.76 -0.29
CA ALA A 249 3.38 1.85 -0.31
C ALA A 249 2.95 3.23 -0.84
N HIS A 250 3.18 3.42 -2.15
CA HIS A 250 3.22 4.72 -2.81
C HIS A 250 1.89 5.48 -2.77
N SER A 251 0.81 4.89 -3.29
CA SER A 251 -0.51 5.52 -3.36
C SER A 251 -1.65 4.49 -3.44
N LEU A 252 -2.90 4.95 -3.30
CA LEU A 252 -4.14 4.14 -3.38
C LEU A 252 -4.29 3.13 -2.23
N ARG A 253 -5.33 2.27 -2.28
CA ARG A 253 -5.66 1.31 -1.21
C ARG A 253 -4.89 0.00 -1.36
N GLN A 254 -4.29 -0.44 -0.27
CA GLN A 254 -3.40 -1.61 -0.25
C GLN A 254 -3.62 -2.42 1.03
N PHE A 255 -3.55 -3.75 0.92
CA PHE A 255 -3.68 -4.66 2.05
C PHE A 255 -2.54 -5.68 2.08
N TYR A 256 -1.89 -5.82 3.23
CA TYR A 256 -0.83 -6.78 3.47
C TYR A 256 -1.24 -7.68 4.63
N ARG A 257 -1.29 -9.00 4.41
CA ARG A 257 -1.73 -9.98 5.39
C ARG A 257 -0.68 -11.06 5.56
N GLU A 258 -0.28 -11.32 6.80
CA GLU A 258 0.72 -12.37 7.10
C GLU A 258 2.03 -12.20 6.34
N CYS A 259 2.37 -10.95 6.03
CA CYS A 259 3.61 -10.63 5.35
C CYS A 259 4.76 -10.45 6.34
N GLU A 260 5.97 -10.67 5.84
CA GLU A 260 7.22 -10.34 6.53
C GLU A 260 7.87 -9.14 5.86
N ILE A 261 8.24 -8.12 6.63
CA ILE A 261 8.86 -6.91 6.09
C ILE A 261 10.16 -6.64 6.82
N TYR A 262 11.26 -6.53 6.07
CA TYR A 262 12.60 -6.34 6.61
C TYR A 262 13.22 -5.02 6.17
N GLY A 263 13.86 -4.29 7.09
CA GLY A 263 14.61 -3.10 6.70
C GLY A 263 15.29 -2.36 7.83
N THR A 264 15.84 -1.19 7.50
CA THR A 264 16.58 -0.31 8.40
C THR A 264 15.91 1.07 8.50
N ILE A 265 16.10 1.91 7.49
CA ILE A 265 15.62 3.30 7.48
C ILE A 265 14.40 3.38 6.58
N ASP A 266 13.32 3.97 7.12
CA ASP A 266 12.09 4.32 6.40
C ASP A 266 11.54 3.17 5.55
N PHE A 267 11.69 1.94 6.04
CA PHE A 267 11.55 0.77 5.18
C PHE A 267 10.10 0.42 4.85
N ILE A 268 9.13 1.13 5.43
CA ILE A 268 7.74 1.22 4.98
C ILE A 268 7.41 2.71 4.77
N PHE A 269 7.34 3.15 3.52
CA PHE A 269 7.18 4.59 3.21
C PHE A 269 6.23 4.82 2.03
N GLY A 270 5.82 6.08 1.86
CA GLY A 270 4.86 6.48 0.83
C GLY A 270 3.62 7.16 1.38
N ASN A 271 2.60 7.30 0.53
CA ASN A 271 1.34 7.97 0.84
C ASN A 271 0.11 7.14 0.42
N GLY A 272 0.23 5.80 0.42
CA GLY A 272 -0.91 4.91 0.27
C GLY A 272 -1.87 4.95 1.47
N ALA A 273 -3.08 4.43 1.27
CA ALA A 273 -3.94 3.97 2.34
C ALA A 273 -3.64 2.47 2.53
N ALA A 274 -2.66 2.16 3.37
CA ALA A 274 -2.13 0.80 3.50
C ALA A 274 -2.42 0.24 4.90
N VAL A 275 -2.99 -0.97 4.94
CA VAL A 275 -3.18 -1.72 6.18
C VAL A 275 -2.30 -2.97 6.14
N LEU A 276 -1.44 -3.11 7.15
CA LEU A 276 -0.64 -4.30 7.43
C LEU A 276 -1.28 -5.03 8.60
N GLN A 277 -1.86 -6.20 8.34
CA GLN A 277 -2.59 -7.00 9.32
C GLN A 277 -1.90 -8.35 9.55
N ASN A 278 -1.67 -8.72 10.80
CA ASN A 278 -1.00 -9.98 11.14
C ASN A 278 0.39 -10.12 10.49
N CYS A 279 1.08 -9.01 10.28
CA CYS A 279 2.41 -8.98 9.67
C CYS A 279 3.51 -9.08 10.72
N LYS A 280 4.68 -9.55 10.30
CA LYS A 280 5.92 -9.51 11.09
C LYS A 280 6.86 -8.47 10.50
N ILE A 281 7.27 -7.52 11.32
CA ILE A 281 8.11 -6.39 10.94
C ILE A 281 9.46 -6.57 11.62
N TYR A 282 10.49 -6.86 10.83
CA TYR A 282 11.83 -7.17 11.31
C TYR A 282 12.78 -6.02 11.01
N THR A 283 13.45 -5.52 12.05
CA THR A 283 14.53 -4.55 11.84
C THR A 283 15.83 -5.29 11.48
N ARG A 284 16.68 -4.65 10.68
CA ARG A 284 18.02 -5.11 10.34
C ARG A 284 19.08 -4.22 10.97
N VAL A 285 20.33 -4.68 10.96
CA VAL A 285 21.50 -3.91 11.38
C VAL A 285 21.68 -2.72 10.43
N PRO A 286 21.59 -1.48 10.91
CA PRO A 286 21.86 -0.29 10.10
C PRO A 286 23.38 -0.02 10.02
N LEU A 287 23.81 0.96 9.24
CA LEU A 287 25.20 1.45 9.31
C LEU A 287 25.44 2.18 10.65
N PRO A 288 26.71 2.36 11.06
CA PRO A 288 27.03 3.16 12.24
C PRO A 288 26.34 4.53 12.21
N LEU A 289 25.84 4.95 13.38
CA LEU A 289 25.14 6.24 13.61
C LEU A 289 23.77 6.40 12.92
N GLN A 290 23.36 5.46 12.06
CA GLN A 290 22.02 5.47 11.50
C GLN A 290 20.99 5.02 12.54
N LYS A 291 19.79 5.58 12.46
CA LYS A 291 18.65 5.22 13.31
C LYS A 291 17.65 4.43 12.48
N VAL A 292 17.24 3.27 12.99
CA VAL A 292 16.21 2.46 12.35
C VAL A 292 14.85 3.14 12.53
N THR A 293 14.11 3.31 11.44
CA THR A 293 12.76 3.88 11.41
C THR A 293 11.87 2.97 10.59
N ILE A 294 10.77 2.49 11.19
CA ILE A 294 9.87 1.55 10.51
C ILE A 294 9.08 2.28 9.43
N THR A 295 8.35 3.35 9.79
CA THR A 295 7.53 4.08 8.82
C THR A 295 8.01 5.49 8.51
N ALA A 296 7.89 5.89 7.25
CA ALA A 296 7.99 7.29 6.83
C ALA A 296 6.79 7.67 5.96
N GLN A 297 5.68 8.04 6.61
CA GLN A 297 4.42 8.29 5.93
C GLN A 297 4.37 9.72 5.37
N GLY A 298 3.97 9.84 4.10
CA GLY A 298 4.12 11.04 3.28
C GLY A 298 2.85 11.84 2.97
N ARG A 299 1.86 11.87 3.85
CA ARG A 299 0.62 12.66 3.65
C ARG A 299 0.90 14.16 3.70
N LYS A 300 0.48 14.89 2.65
CA LYS A 300 0.72 16.34 2.50
C LYS A 300 -0.49 17.22 2.78
N SER A 301 -1.70 16.68 2.77
CA SER A 301 -2.93 17.41 3.09
C SER A 301 -3.77 16.64 4.11
N PRO A 302 -4.41 17.34 5.07
CA PRO A 302 -5.27 16.70 6.07
C PRO A 302 -6.48 16.02 5.43
N ASN A 303 -6.90 16.48 4.24
CA ASN A 303 -8.05 15.96 3.52
C ASN A 303 -7.75 14.71 2.70
N GLN A 304 -6.47 14.31 2.55
CA GLN A 304 -6.15 13.01 1.97
C GLN A 304 -6.59 11.88 2.90
N ASN A 305 -7.22 10.84 2.34
CA ASN A 305 -7.65 9.64 3.06
C ASN A 305 -6.54 8.58 3.21
N THR A 306 -5.28 9.01 3.22
CA THR A 306 -4.09 8.14 3.20
C THR A 306 -3.46 7.98 4.57
N GLY A 307 -2.62 6.97 4.77
CA GLY A 307 -2.05 6.63 6.07
C GLY A 307 -1.63 5.17 6.13
N PHE A 308 -0.80 4.86 7.13
CA PHE A 308 -0.39 3.50 7.41
C PHE A 308 -1.05 2.99 8.69
N VAL A 309 -1.65 1.81 8.61
CA VAL A 309 -2.21 1.13 9.77
C VAL A 309 -1.50 -0.20 9.92
N ILE A 310 -0.77 -0.36 11.02
CA ILE A 310 -0.16 -1.61 11.44
C ILE A 310 -1.05 -2.17 12.54
N MET A 311 -1.76 -3.27 12.25
CA MET A 311 -2.74 -3.85 13.16
C MET A 311 -2.56 -5.34 13.40
N ASN A 312 -2.82 -5.80 14.62
CA ASN A 312 -2.71 -7.20 15.01
C ASN A 312 -1.35 -7.81 14.59
N SER A 313 -0.27 -7.04 14.65
CA SER A 313 1.02 -7.37 14.03
C SER A 313 2.12 -7.48 15.07
N PHE A 314 3.35 -7.79 14.62
CA PHE A 314 4.51 -7.97 15.48
C PHE A 314 5.67 -7.09 14.99
N VAL A 315 6.15 -6.19 15.84
CA VAL A 315 7.40 -5.46 15.65
C VAL A 315 8.52 -6.22 16.38
N LEU A 316 9.33 -6.91 15.60
CA LEU A 316 10.43 -7.78 16.02
C LEU A 316 11.76 -7.06 15.77
N ALA A 317 12.01 -6.06 16.62
CA ALA A 317 13.20 -5.22 16.62
C ALA A 317 14.40 -5.97 17.20
N THR A 318 15.44 -6.10 16.38
CA THR A 318 16.78 -6.61 16.73
C THR A 318 17.79 -5.48 16.94
N GLN A 319 17.38 -4.23 16.72
CA GLN A 319 18.20 -3.02 16.86
C GLN A 319 17.35 -1.91 17.48
N PRO A 320 17.96 -0.91 18.16
CA PRO A 320 17.26 0.30 18.59
C PRO A 320 16.46 0.93 17.44
N THR A 321 15.13 0.95 17.57
CA THR A 321 14.25 1.38 16.47
C THR A 321 13.16 2.34 16.92
N TYR A 322 12.72 3.18 15.98
CA TYR A 322 11.56 4.03 16.11
C TYR A 322 10.43 3.52 15.21
N LEU A 323 9.19 3.69 15.65
CA LEU A 323 7.96 3.33 14.94
C LEU A 323 7.80 4.11 13.64
N GLY A 324 8.31 5.33 13.58
CA GLY A 324 8.36 6.12 12.36
C GLY A 324 8.82 7.56 12.56
N ARG A 325 8.85 8.29 11.45
CA ARG A 325 9.14 9.74 11.38
C ARG A 325 8.33 10.44 10.27
N PRO A 326 7.97 11.73 10.44
CA PRO A 326 7.01 12.38 9.56
C PRO A 326 7.65 12.91 8.27
N TRP A 327 7.69 12.08 7.23
CA TRP A 327 8.27 12.48 5.93
C TRP A 327 7.60 13.73 5.36
N LYS A 328 6.29 13.89 5.54
CA LYS A 328 5.53 15.08 5.10
C LYS A 328 4.64 15.63 6.22
N LEU A 329 4.14 16.85 6.01
CA LEU A 329 3.54 17.72 7.04
C LEU A 329 2.37 17.08 7.82
N TYR A 330 1.53 16.28 7.16
CA TYR A 330 0.36 15.66 7.78
C TYR A 330 0.53 14.15 7.96
N SER A 331 1.77 13.68 8.13
CA SER A 331 2.13 12.26 8.27
C SER A 331 1.16 11.52 9.19
N ARG A 332 0.65 10.36 8.76
CA ARG A 332 -0.35 9.60 9.52
C ARG A 332 -0.02 8.11 9.57
N THR A 333 0.35 7.63 10.76
CA THR A 333 0.66 6.23 11.03
C THR A 333 0.00 5.79 12.34
N VAL A 334 -0.58 4.60 12.35
CA VAL A 334 -1.23 4.02 13.53
C VAL A 334 -0.71 2.61 13.78
N TYR A 335 -0.39 2.30 15.04
CA TYR A 335 -0.11 0.95 15.52
C TYR A 335 -1.20 0.52 16.50
N MET A 336 -1.89 -0.58 16.22
CA MET A 336 -2.99 -1.04 17.06
C MET A 336 -3.00 -2.55 17.28
N ASN A 337 -3.25 -3.01 18.51
CA ASN A 337 -3.16 -4.43 18.89
C ASN A 337 -1.84 -5.08 18.44
N THR A 338 -0.73 -4.34 18.49
CA THR A 338 0.56 -4.77 17.95
C THR A 338 1.54 -5.09 19.07
N TYR A 339 2.19 -6.25 18.99
CA TYR A 339 3.29 -6.60 19.89
C TYR A 339 4.56 -5.85 19.50
N MET A 340 5.23 -5.25 20.46
CA MET A 340 6.49 -4.53 20.29
C MET A 340 7.57 -5.16 21.18
N SER A 341 8.61 -5.70 20.55
CA SER A 341 9.79 -6.24 21.24
C SER A 341 10.67 -5.15 21.86
N GLN A 342 11.58 -5.54 22.74
CA GLN A 342 12.26 -4.68 23.72
C GLN A 342 13.07 -3.52 23.10
N LEU A 343 13.56 -3.66 21.86
CA LEU A 343 14.42 -2.66 21.23
C LEU A 343 13.66 -1.52 20.53
N VAL A 344 12.32 -1.54 20.55
CA VAL A 344 11.52 -0.35 20.24
C VAL A 344 11.79 0.72 21.30
N GLN A 345 12.28 1.87 20.88
CA GLN A 345 12.70 2.93 21.79
C GLN A 345 11.52 3.46 22.61
N PRO A 346 11.68 3.77 23.91
CA PRO A 346 10.60 4.30 24.75
C PRO A 346 9.92 5.53 24.16
N ARG A 347 10.71 6.43 23.55
CA ARG A 347 10.23 7.63 22.84
C ARG A 347 9.24 7.28 21.70
N GLY A 348 9.36 6.10 21.10
CA GLY A 348 8.48 5.58 20.06
C GLY A 348 8.73 6.19 18.69
N TRP A 349 8.70 7.52 18.58
CA TRP A 349 8.72 8.24 17.31
C TRP A 349 9.93 9.18 17.21
N LEU A 350 10.42 9.39 15.98
CA LEU A 350 11.59 10.21 15.69
C LEU A 350 11.20 11.42 14.85
N GLU A 351 11.78 12.58 15.15
CA GLU A 351 11.61 13.80 14.37
C GLU A 351 12.11 13.58 12.93
N TRP A 352 11.50 14.27 11.97
CA TRP A 352 12.06 14.38 10.63
C TRP A 352 13.21 15.40 10.63
N PHE A 353 12.91 16.64 11.04
CA PHE A 353 13.88 17.72 11.22
C PHE A 353 13.31 18.79 12.16
N GLY A 354 13.97 19.04 13.29
CA GLY A 354 13.51 20.02 14.29
C GLY A 354 12.05 19.78 14.69
N ASN A 355 11.25 20.85 14.67
CA ASN A 355 9.82 20.80 15.00
C ASN A 355 8.90 20.60 13.79
N PHE A 356 9.44 20.21 12.63
CA PHE A 356 8.64 19.98 11.43
C PHE A 356 7.54 18.92 11.69
N ALA A 357 6.32 19.24 11.29
CA ALA A 357 5.12 18.39 11.35
C ALA A 357 4.64 17.96 12.74
N LEU A 358 5.32 18.27 13.84
CA LEU A 358 5.01 17.72 15.16
C LEU A 358 3.60 18.10 15.65
N ASP A 359 3.09 19.24 15.19
CA ASP A 359 1.76 19.76 15.55
C ASP A 359 0.65 19.32 14.59
N THR A 360 1.01 18.80 13.41
CA THR A 360 0.07 18.52 12.30
C THR A 360 0.02 17.05 11.89
N LEU A 361 1.03 16.27 12.26
CA LEU A 361 1.03 14.81 12.09
C LEU A 361 -0.08 14.16 12.93
N TRP A 362 -0.41 12.91 12.63
CA TRP A 362 -1.36 12.11 13.39
C TRP A 362 -0.79 10.71 13.64
N TYR A 363 -0.08 10.55 14.76
CA TYR A 363 0.51 9.28 15.17
C TYR A 363 -0.27 8.66 16.32
N GLY A 364 -0.83 7.47 16.07
CA GLY A 364 -1.75 6.80 16.98
C GLY A 364 -1.22 5.47 17.49
N GLU A 365 -1.42 5.20 18.78
CA GLU A 365 -1.22 3.88 19.38
C GLU A 365 -2.48 3.42 20.13
N TYR A 366 -2.90 2.16 19.94
CA TYR A 366 -4.06 1.58 20.62
C TYR A 366 -3.81 0.14 21.03
N ASN A 367 -3.93 -0.16 22.33
CA ASN A 367 -3.88 -1.52 22.87
C ASN A 367 -2.67 -2.35 22.37
N ASN A 368 -1.52 -1.69 22.22
CA ASN A 368 -0.26 -2.37 21.90
C ASN A 368 0.31 -3.04 23.15
N VAL A 369 1.14 -4.06 22.95
CA VAL A 369 1.67 -4.90 24.05
C VAL A 369 3.15 -5.21 23.83
N GLY A 370 3.78 -5.85 24.80
CA GLY A 370 5.18 -6.27 24.72
C GLY A 370 6.16 -5.27 25.34
N PRO A 371 7.42 -5.69 25.57
CA PRO A 371 8.39 -4.93 26.36
C PRO A 371 8.85 -3.61 25.70
N GLY A 372 8.68 -3.45 24.39
CA GLY A 372 8.96 -2.20 23.68
C GLY A 372 7.81 -1.19 23.70
N TRP A 373 6.64 -1.60 24.19
CA TRP A 373 5.50 -0.71 24.33
C TRP A 373 5.44 -0.12 25.75
N ARG A 374 5.56 1.21 25.84
CA ARG A 374 5.47 1.95 27.10
C ARG A 374 4.90 3.33 26.86
N ALA A 375 3.60 3.50 27.08
CA ALA A 375 2.89 4.76 26.85
C ALA A 375 3.54 5.96 27.58
N SER A 376 4.01 5.78 28.82
CA SER A 376 4.61 6.85 29.63
C SER A 376 5.94 7.38 29.09
N GLY A 377 6.62 6.63 28.22
CA GLY A 377 7.94 7.00 27.68
C GLY A 377 7.89 7.74 26.34
N ARG A 378 6.69 7.91 25.78
CA ARG A 378 6.47 8.42 24.41
C ARG A 378 6.71 9.92 24.32
N VAL A 379 6.90 10.38 23.09
CA VAL A 379 6.94 11.81 22.75
C VAL A 379 5.71 12.56 23.26
N LYS A 380 5.87 13.85 23.54
CA LYS A 380 4.78 14.76 23.95
C LYS A 380 4.32 15.69 22.83
N TRP A 381 4.48 15.27 21.57
CA TRP A 381 4.10 16.08 20.42
C TRP A 381 2.57 16.24 20.36
N PRO A 382 2.03 17.40 19.96
CA PRO A 382 0.58 17.57 19.85
C PRO A 382 -0.08 16.59 18.88
N GLY A 383 0.62 16.18 17.82
CA GLY A 383 0.14 15.16 16.86
C GLY A 383 0.27 13.70 17.31
N TYR A 384 0.77 13.43 18.52
CA TYR A 384 0.85 12.08 19.08
C TYR A 384 -0.35 11.76 19.97
N HIS A 385 -0.95 10.58 19.79
CA HIS A 385 -2.18 10.19 20.45
C HIS A 385 -2.14 8.74 20.94
N ILE A 386 -2.45 8.54 22.21
CA ILE A 386 -3.00 7.27 22.69
C ILE A 386 -4.49 7.29 22.34
N MET A 387 -4.93 6.39 21.47
CA MET A 387 -6.28 6.42 20.93
C MET A 387 -7.27 5.70 21.86
N ASP A 388 -8.53 6.11 21.80
CA ASP A 388 -9.64 5.33 22.34
C ASP A 388 -10.15 4.30 21.30
N LYS A 389 -11.09 3.44 21.73
CA LYS A 389 -11.68 2.41 20.86
C LYS A 389 -12.42 3.00 19.66
N ARG A 390 -13.06 4.16 19.81
CA ARG A 390 -13.86 4.80 18.76
C ARG A 390 -12.95 5.32 17.63
N THR A 391 -11.89 6.03 17.98
CA THR A 391 -10.87 6.47 17.04
C THR A 391 -10.19 5.27 16.40
N ALA A 392 -9.83 4.24 17.17
CA ALA A 392 -9.22 3.01 16.63
C ALA A 392 -10.10 2.30 15.59
N MET A 393 -11.44 2.26 15.79
CA MET A 393 -12.37 1.66 14.81
C MET A 393 -12.29 2.32 13.43
N SER A 394 -12.01 3.63 13.35
CA SER A 394 -11.87 4.36 12.07
C SER A 394 -10.66 3.92 11.24
N PHE A 395 -9.66 3.31 11.87
CA PHE A 395 -8.45 2.79 11.23
C PHE A 395 -8.53 1.30 10.89
N THR A 396 -9.65 0.62 11.17
CA THR A 396 -9.82 -0.80 10.84
C THR A 396 -9.90 -1.04 9.33
N VAL A 397 -9.62 -2.27 8.87
CA VAL A 397 -9.67 -2.65 7.45
C VAL A 397 -10.99 -2.25 6.78
N GLY A 398 -12.11 -2.49 7.46
CA GLY A 398 -13.44 -2.21 6.94
C GLY A 398 -13.72 -0.72 6.76
N SER A 399 -13.16 0.14 7.64
CA SER A 399 -13.41 1.58 7.62
C SER A 399 -12.35 2.37 6.84
N PHE A 400 -11.08 1.98 6.95
CA PHE A 400 -9.97 2.77 6.44
C PHE A 400 -9.72 2.55 4.95
N ILE A 401 -9.91 1.32 4.46
CA ILE A 401 -9.67 0.92 3.06
C ILE A 401 -10.89 0.29 2.41
N ASP A 402 -12.08 0.46 3.01
CA ASP A 402 -13.34 -0.16 2.56
C ASP A 402 -13.21 -1.68 2.35
N GLY A 403 -12.40 -2.37 3.16
CA GLY A 403 -11.94 -3.72 2.86
C GLY A 403 -13.05 -4.75 2.63
N ARG A 404 -14.21 -4.58 3.27
CA ARG A 404 -15.39 -5.44 3.08
C ARG A 404 -15.90 -5.47 1.64
N ARG A 405 -15.64 -4.42 0.85
CA ARG A 405 -16.12 -4.30 -0.53
C ARG A 405 -15.28 -5.04 -1.55
N TRP A 406 -13.99 -5.25 -1.29
CA TRP A 406 -13.07 -5.73 -2.32
C TRP A 406 -12.14 -6.87 -1.88
N LEU A 407 -11.86 -7.00 -0.57
CA LEU A 407 -11.03 -8.10 -0.08
C LEU A 407 -11.67 -9.49 -0.21
N PRO A 408 -13.00 -9.70 -0.09
CA PRO A 408 -13.59 -11.02 -0.31
C PRO A 408 -13.24 -11.61 -1.68
N ALA A 409 -13.27 -10.80 -2.74
CA ALA A 409 -12.91 -11.22 -4.10
C ALA A 409 -11.42 -11.58 -4.28
N THR A 410 -10.57 -11.27 -3.29
CA THR A 410 -9.15 -11.68 -3.31
C THR A 410 -8.95 -13.08 -2.74
N GLY A 411 -9.93 -13.63 -2.03
CA GLY A 411 -9.82 -14.87 -1.26
C GLY A 411 -8.87 -14.79 -0.05
N VAL A 412 -8.32 -13.61 0.27
CA VAL A 412 -7.47 -13.39 1.45
C VAL A 412 -8.35 -13.26 2.68
N THR A 413 -8.07 -14.05 3.72
CA THR A 413 -8.74 -13.91 5.01
C THR A 413 -8.33 -12.61 5.70
N PHE A 414 -9.30 -11.83 6.18
CA PHE A 414 -9.04 -10.57 6.86
C PHE A 414 -10.01 -10.33 8.01
N THR A 415 -9.55 -9.62 9.03
CA THR A 415 -10.41 -9.10 10.10
C THR A 415 -10.80 -7.68 9.76
N ALA A 416 -12.09 -7.45 9.51
CA ALA A 416 -12.57 -6.13 9.07
C ALA A 416 -12.57 -5.06 10.16
N GLY A 417 -12.75 -5.44 11.43
CA GLY A 417 -12.83 -4.53 12.58
C GLY A 417 -11.67 -4.70 13.56
N LEU A 418 -11.83 -4.16 14.77
CA LEU A 418 -11.03 -4.58 15.92
C LEU A 418 -11.52 -5.97 16.33
N ALA A 419 -10.61 -6.95 16.41
CA ALA A 419 -10.95 -8.24 16.98
C ALA A 419 -11.39 -8.03 18.45
N ASN A 420 -12.42 -8.76 18.89
CA ASN A 420 -12.79 -8.82 20.31
C ASN A 420 -11.76 -9.61 21.10
#